data_AF-A0A9E5XXN9-F1
#
_entry.id   AF-A0A9E5XXN9-F1
#
_cell.length_a   1.000
_cell.length_b   1.000
_cell.length_c   1.000
_cell.angle_alpha   90.00
_cell.angle_beta   90.00
_cell.angle_gamma   90.00
#
_symmetry.space_group_name_H-M   'P 1'
#
loop_
_entity.id
_entity.type
_entity.pdbx_description
1 polymer ?
#
loop_
_entity_poly.entity_id
_entity_poly.type
_entity_poly.pdbx_seq_one_letter_code
_entity_poly.pdbx_strand_id
1 'polypeptide(L)'
;MLSRRESWKRVLRVVRRADVVVEVLDARAPDESRIPRLEELVEANQKQLILAINKVDLVPYSYIKYYYKQFSREYPTVLLSVKNRWGSKKLRRKILECTEKRPVVVGIVGYPNVGKSSIINMLRGRRVAAVSSRPGFTRGEQLVKVSSNIYIYDTPGVIIPESPEKLALLGAYPIEKLREPEKVAEKILEKIPKELLLQVYGSSTLDELASKWNMTREAAARKVLQDWYRGRLGLDFQRAAAWKKIRALFHPARHDIEQLLLDYKGPLLAREIYYYLLPRVPSNLAEIIAYVQLGDYIVAVLVKPRFLLEMKKWLEQELEKLGKYSKVEEFGDKQKFIVLVYKKAGAW
;
A
#
# COMPACT_ATOMS: atom_id res chain seq x y z
N MET A 1 -15.62 -2.52 25.49
CA MET A 1 -15.90 -2.78 24.06
C MET A 1 -17.42 -2.80 23.90
N LEU A 2 -17.95 -2.34 22.76
CA LEU A 2 -19.39 -2.48 22.47
C LEU A 2 -19.74 -3.97 22.40
N SER A 3 -20.97 -4.34 22.77
CA SER A 3 -21.43 -5.72 22.59
C SER A 3 -21.47 -6.08 21.09
N ARG A 4 -21.26 -7.37 20.77
CA ARG A 4 -21.32 -7.87 19.37
C ARG A 4 -22.60 -7.42 18.65
N ARG A 5 -23.73 -7.43 19.35
CA ARG A 5 -25.03 -6.99 18.83
C ARG A 5 -25.04 -5.49 18.51
N GLU A 6 -24.50 -4.65 19.39
CA GLU A 6 -24.48 -3.21 19.19
C GLU A 6 -23.54 -2.79 18.05
N SER A 7 -22.39 -3.45 17.90
CA SER A 7 -21.51 -3.25 16.75
C SER A 7 -22.23 -3.52 15.42
N TRP A 8 -22.92 -4.66 15.30
CA TRP A 8 -23.64 -5.00 14.06
C TRP A 8 -24.85 -4.10 13.79
N LYS A 9 -25.53 -3.59 14.83
CA LYS A 9 -26.55 -2.53 14.66
C LYS A 9 -25.95 -1.26 14.03
N ARG A 10 -24.73 -0.87 14.42
CA ARG A 10 -24.03 0.27 13.81
C ARG A 10 -23.65 -0.01 12.35
N VAL A 11 -23.10 -1.20 12.04
CA VAL A 11 -22.83 -1.60 10.66
C VAL A 11 -24.10 -1.53 9.81
N LEU A 12 -25.20 -2.10 10.28
CA LEU A 12 -26.47 -2.11 9.55
C LEU A 12 -27.00 -0.69 9.28
N ARG A 13 -26.82 0.25 10.22
CA ARG A 13 -27.15 1.67 9.99
C ARG A 13 -26.31 2.28 8.86
N VAL A 14 -25.02 1.96 8.80
CA VAL A 14 -24.13 2.40 7.69
C VAL A 14 -24.63 1.85 6.37
N VAL A 15 -24.87 0.54 6.29
CA VAL A 15 -25.33 -0.13 5.06
C VAL A 15 -26.66 0.46 4.59
N ARG A 16 -27.63 0.64 5.48
CA ARG A 16 -28.96 1.17 5.11
C ARG A 16 -28.90 2.61 4.57
N ARG A 17 -28.06 3.45 5.16
CA ARG A 17 -27.93 4.87 4.79
C ARG A 17 -26.99 5.13 3.61
N ALA A 18 -26.09 4.21 3.30
CA ALA A 18 -25.19 4.33 2.16
C ALA A 18 -25.89 3.95 0.84
N ASP A 19 -25.47 4.56 -0.25
CA ASP A 19 -25.70 4.06 -1.61
C ASP A 19 -24.57 3.11 -2.04
N VAL A 20 -23.34 3.42 -1.62
CA VAL A 20 -22.14 2.62 -1.87
C VAL A 20 -21.43 2.36 -0.55
N VAL A 21 -21.08 1.10 -0.28
CA VAL A 21 -20.24 0.71 0.85
C VAL A 21 -18.82 0.44 0.35
N VAL A 22 -17.83 1.06 0.96
CA VAL A 22 -16.41 0.80 0.74
C VAL A 22 -15.88 0.02 1.92
N GLU A 23 -15.54 -1.24 1.68
CA GLU A 23 -14.87 -2.10 2.65
C GLU A 23 -13.36 -1.93 2.54
N VAL A 24 -12.72 -1.49 3.63
CA VAL A 24 -11.30 -1.19 3.67
C VAL A 24 -10.53 -2.39 4.22
N LEU A 25 -9.64 -2.92 3.38
CA LEU A 25 -8.79 -4.08 3.64
C LEU A 25 -7.34 -3.66 3.95
N ASP A 26 -6.60 -4.46 4.72
CA ASP A 26 -5.17 -4.25 4.97
C ASP A 26 -4.36 -5.12 3.99
N ALA A 27 -3.52 -4.48 3.18
CA ALA A 27 -2.75 -5.17 2.14
C ALA A 27 -1.82 -6.26 2.67
N ARG A 28 -1.48 -6.26 3.97
CA ARG A 28 -0.62 -7.29 4.57
C ARG A 28 -1.35 -8.59 4.90
N ALA A 29 -2.68 -8.55 4.97
CA ALA A 29 -3.54 -9.68 5.26
C ALA A 29 -4.90 -9.50 4.53
N PRO A 30 -4.91 -9.49 3.18
CA PRO A 30 -6.11 -9.12 2.42
C PRO A 30 -7.30 -10.02 2.74
N ASP A 31 -7.11 -11.34 2.77
CA ASP A 31 -8.16 -12.31 3.08
C ASP A 31 -8.68 -12.17 4.52
N GLU A 32 -7.78 -12.09 5.51
CA GLU A 32 -8.18 -12.00 6.91
C GLU A 32 -8.86 -10.67 7.25
N SER A 33 -8.59 -9.63 6.46
CA SER A 33 -9.19 -8.30 6.62
C SER A 33 -10.56 -8.15 5.95
N ARG A 34 -11.03 -9.16 5.19
CA ARG A 34 -12.40 -9.22 4.68
C ARG A 34 -13.42 -9.52 5.78
N ILE A 35 -14.64 -9.10 5.54
CA ILE A 35 -15.77 -9.24 6.46
C ILE A 35 -16.95 -9.83 5.68
N PRO A 36 -16.99 -11.15 5.45
CA PRO A 36 -18.04 -11.79 4.63
C PRO A 36 -19.47 -11.42 5.06
N ARG A 37 -19.71 -11.33 6.38
CA ARG A 37 -21.01 -10.91 6.92
C ARG A 37 -21.40 -9.46 6.57
N LEU A 38 -20.44 -8.56 6.37
CA LEU A 38 -20.72 -7.22 5.85
C LEU A 38 -21.13 -7.30 4.38
N GLU A 39 -20.40 -8.09 3.60
CA GLU A 39 -20.64 -8.29 2.16
C GLU A 39 -22.06 -8.83 1.94
N GLU A 40 -22.46 -9.88 2.66
CA GLU A 40 -23.82 -10.44 2.68
C GLU A 40 -24.88 -9.38 3.04
N LEU A 41 -24.61 -8.52 4.03
CA LEU A 41 -25.54 -7.46 4.44
C LEU A 41 -25.69 -6.37 3.36
N VAL A 42 -24.60 -6.03 2.67
CA VAL A 42 -24.60 -5.04 1.59
C VAL A 42 -25.42 -5.56 0.41
N GLU A 43 -25.22 -6.82 0.04
CA GLU A 43 -25.99 -7.50 -1.01
C GLU A 43 -27.47 -7.62 -0.66
N ALA A 44 -27.79 -8.08 0.55
CA ALA A 44 -29.17 -8.22 1.01
C ALA A 44 -29.94 -6.88 1.09
N ASN A 45 -29.23 -5.75 1.20
CA ASN A 45 -29.82 -4.40 1.16
C ASN A 45 -29.72 -3.76 -0.23
N GLN A 46 -29.35 -4.51 -1.27
CA GLN A 46 -29.21 -4.06 -2.67
C GLN A 46 -28.31 -2.83 -2.79
N LYS A 47 -27.24 -2.78 -1.99
CA LYS A 47 -26.25 -1.71 -2.00
C LYS A 47 -25.04 -2.11 -2.82
N GLN A 48 -24.32 -1.12 -3.32
CA GLN A 48 -23.09 -1.36 -4.07
C GLN A 48 -21.91 -1.56 -3.13
N LEU A 49 -21.05 -2.55 -3.41
CA LEU A 49 -19.84 -2.81 -2.64
C LEU A 49 -18.58 -2.47 -3.45
N ILE A 50 -17.59 -1.85 -2.80
CA ILE A 50 -16.24 -1.66 -3.33
C ILE A 50 -15.23 -2.16 -2.30
N LEU A 51 -14.30 -3.00 -2.73
CA LEU A 51 -13.16 -3.39 -1.91
C LEU A 51 -12.02 -2.38 -2.09
N ALA A 52 -11.51 -1.83 -0.99
CA ALA A 52 -10.42 -0.87 -0.97
C ALA A 52 -9.23 -1.44 -0.20
N ILE A 53 -8.27 -2.03 -0.91
CA ILE A 53 -7.07 -2.61 -0.29
C ILE A 53 -6.05 -1.50 -0.01
N ASN A 54 -5.87 -1.15 1.25
CA ASN A 54 -5.02 -0.06 1.70
C ASN A 54 -3.68 -0.56 2.25
N LYS A 55 -2.69 0.34 2.38
CA LYS A 55 -1.31 0.05 2.82
C LYS A 55 -0.54 -0.82 1.83
N VAL A 56 -0.84 -0.70 0.54
CA VAL A 56 -0.13 -1.46 -0.51
C VAL A 56 1.37 -1.11 -0.59
N ASP A 57 1.80 -0.04 0.10
CA ASP A 57 3.21 0.29 0.27
C ASP A 57 3.98 -0.60 1.24
N LEU A 58 3.30 -1.48 1.98
CA LEU A 58 3.90 -2.41 2.92
C LEU A 58 4.06 -3.82 2.36
N VAL A 59 3.66 -4.08 1.11
CA VAL A 59 3.71 -5.42 0.51
C VAL A 59 4.23 -5.38 -0.93
N PRO A 60 4.85 -6.48 -1.43
CA PRO A 60 5.37 -6.52 -2.78
C PRO A 60 4.25 -6.35 -3.82
N TYR A 61 4.57 -5.72 -4.95
CA TYR A 61 3.59 -5.51 -6.01
C TYR A 61 3.04 -6.82 -6.57
N SER A 62 3.86 -7.86 -6.72
CA SER A 62 3.43 -9.19 -7.18
C SER A 62 2.36 -9.80 -6.28
N TYR A 63 2.58 -9.73 -4.96
CA TYR A 63 1.64 -10.19 -3.93
C TYR A 63 0.30 -9.45 -4.06
N ILE A 64 0.30 -8.12 -4.01
CA ILE A 64 -0.96 -7.37 -4.06
C ILE A 64 -1.64 -7.44 -5.43
N LYS A 65 -0.89 -7.63 -6.53
CA LYS A 65 -1.44 -7.83 -7.87
C LYS A 65 -2.23 -9.13 -7.96
N TYR A 66 -1.79 -10.20 -7.30
CA TYR A 66 -2.56 -11.44 -7.19
C TYR A 66 -3.91 -11.18 -6.53
N TYR A 67 -3.91 -10.57 -5.34
CA TYR A 67 -5.13 -10.25 -4.61
C TYR A 67 -6.07 -9.31 -5.35
N TYR A 68 -5.53 -8.26 -5.96
CA TYR A 68 -6.31 -7.36 -6.82
C TYR A 68 -7.05 -8.12 -7.91
N LYS A 69 -6.39 -9.07 -8.58
CA LYS A 69 -7.01 -9.86 -9.65
C LYS A 69 -8.10 -10.78 -9.11
N GLN A 70 -7.88 -11.45 -7.99
CA GLN A 70 -8.88 -12.35 -7.40
C GLN A 70 -10.10 -11.55 -6.94
N PHE A 71 -9.89 -10.54 -6.09
CA PHE A 71 -10.99 -9.75 -5.52
C PHE A 71 -11.76 -8.96 -6.57
N SER A 72 -11.10 -8.52 -7.65
CA SER A 72 -11.78 -7.84 -8.78
C SER A 72 -12.75 -8.74 -9.55
N ARG A 73 -12.70 -10.07 -9.38
CA ARG A 73 -13.68 -11.00 -9.97
C ARG A 73 -15.00 -11.01 -9.19
N GLU A 74 -14.94 -10.71 -7.89
CA GLU A 74 -16.10 -10.71 -6.99
C GLU A 74 -16.70 -9.30 -6.90
N TYR A 75 -15.86 -8.31 -6.57
CA TYR A 75 -16.30 -6.93 -6.35
C TYR A 75 -15.36 -5.91 -6.99
N PRO A 76 -15.86 -4.74 -7.40
CA PRO A 76 -15.00 -3.66 -7.84
C PRO A 76 -13.93 -3.33 -6.79
N THR A 77 -12.66 -3.51 -7.16
CA THR A 77 -11.54 -3.40 -6.22
C THR A 77 -10.62 -2.22 -6.57
N VAL A 78 -10.15 -1.52 -5.54
CA VAL A 78 -9.20 -0.40 -5.66
C VAL A 78 -8.03 -0.60 -4.71
N LEU A 79 -6.82 -0.41 -5.23
CA LEU A 79 -5.59 -0.38 -4.43
C LEU A 79 -5.32 1.03 -3.93
N LEU A 80 -4.91 1.18 -2.67
CA LEU A 80 -4.65 2.45 -2.01
C LEU A 80 -3.35 2.44 -1.22
N SER A 81 -2.62 3.56 -1.28
CA SER A 81 -1.57 3.89 -0.30
C SER A 81 -1.86 5.28 0.23
N VAL A 82 -2.64 5.35 1.30
CA VAL A 82 -3.04 6.63 1.89
C VAL A 82 -1.85 7.43 2.41
N LYS A 83 -0.85 6.73 2.98
CA LYS A 83 0.42 7.34 3.43
C LYS A 83 1.10 8.13 2.31
N ASN A 84 1.05 7.60 1.09
CA ASN A 84 1.63 8.22 -0.10
C ASN A 84 0.58 8.96 -0.96
N ARG A 85 -0.64 9.17 -0.44
CA ARG A 85 -1.77 9.84 -1.12
C ARG A 85 -2.16 9.23 -2.48
N TRP A 86 -1.88 7.95 -2.68
CA TRP A 86 -2.10 7.26 -3.95
C TRP A 86 -3.44 6.50 -3.99
N GLY A 87 -4.06 6.46 -5.16
CA GLY A 87 -5.30 5.72 -5.44
C GLY A 87 -6.61 6.48 -5.12
N SER A 88 -6.52 7.67 -4.52
CA SER A 88 -7.69 8.52 -4.17
C SER A 88 -8.58 8.87 -5.37
N LYS A 89 -7.98 9.26 -6.51
CA LYS A 89 -8.70 9.54 -7.76
C LYS A 89 -9.41 8.29 -8.30
N LYS A 90 -8.74 7.12 -8.26
CA LYS A 90 -9.31 5.84 -8.72
C LYS A 90 -10.49 5.43 -7.85
N LEU A 91 -10.40 5.60 -6.53
CA LEU A 91 -11.51 5.35 -5.61
C LEU A 91 -12.70 6.29 -5.88
N ARG A 92 -12.45 7.60 -6.00
CA ARG A 92 -13.50 8.58 -6.33
C ARG A 92 -14.22 8.24 -7.63
N ARG A 93 -13.46 7.90 -8.68
CA ARG A 93 -14.03 7.49 -9.96
C ARG A 93 -14.87 6.23 -9.79
N LYS A 94 -14.37 5.20 -9.11
CA LYS A 94 -15.09 3.94 -8.93
C LYS A 94 -16.40 4.12 -8.15
N ILE A 95 -16.39 4.94 -7.09
CA ILE A 95 -17.61 5.29 -6.34
C ILE A 95 -18.69 5.89 -7.26
N LEU A 96 -18.30 6.81 -8.15
CA LEU A 96 -19.23 7.48 -9.06
C LEU A 96 -19.72 6.56 -10.20
N GLU A 97 -18.92 5.57 -10.61
CA GLU A 97 -19.28 4.56 -11.60
C GLU A 97 -20.27 3.52 -11.05
N CYS A 98 -20.28 3.27 -9.73
CA CYS A 98 -21.15 2.26 -9.12
C CYS A 98 -22.64 2.64 -9.04
N THR A 99 -22.99 3.92 -9.18
CA THR A 99 -24.38 4.37 -9.08
C THR A 99 -24.59 5.68 -9.83
N GLU A 100 -25.78 5.86 -10.40
CA GLU A 100 -26.19 7.10 -11.05
C GLU A 100 -26.65 8.19 -10.07
N LYS A 101 -26.97 7.82 -8.82
CA LYS A 101 -27.46 8.76 -7.81
C LYS A 101 -26.47 9.88 -7.55
N ARG A 102 -26.95 11.12 -7.42
CA ARG A 102 -26.14 12.29 -7.03
C ARG A 102 -26.89 13.13 -6.00
N PRO A 103 -26.24 13.53 -4.89
CA PRO A 103 -24.90 13.11 -4.48
C PRO A 103 -24.89 11.67 -3.93
N VAL A 104 -23.80 10.93 -4.14
CA VAL A 104 -23.61 9.57 -3.61
C VAL A 104 -23.32 9.61 -2.13
N VAL A 105 -24.03 8.83 -1.32
CA VAL A 105 -23.68 8.61 0.09
C VAL A 105 -22.83 7.36 0.22
N VAL A 106 -21.61 7.51 0.75
CA VAL A 106 -20.62 6.45 0.86
C VAL A 106 -20.43 6.03 2.31
N GLY A 107 -20.69 4.77 2.64
CA GLY A 107 -20.33 4.18 3.93
C GLY A 107 -18.92 3.59 3.88
N ILE A 108 -18.06 3.91 4.84
CA ILE A 108 -16.70 3.32 4.93
C ILE A 108 -16.66 2.36 6.11
N VAL A 109 -16.43 1.08 5.85
CA VAL A 109 -16.42 0.01 6.85
C VAL A 109 -15.11 -0.79 6.75
N GLY A 110 -14.71 -1.46 7.81
CA GLY A 110 -13.45 -2.21 7.89
C GLY A 110 -12.95 -2.33 9.33
N TYR A 111 -11.99 -3.22 9.59
CA TYR A 111 -11.41 -3.39 10.92
C TYR A 111 -10.73 -2.12 11.45
N PRO A 112 -10.58 -1.96 12.78
CA PRO A 112 -9.73 -0.90 13.34
C PRO A 112 -8.34 -0.85 12.67
N ASN A 113 -7.75 0.35 12.57
CA ASN A 113 -6.39 0.58 12.04
C ASN A 113 -6.08 0.17 10.58
N VAL A 114 -7.05 -0.32 9.80
CA VAL A 114 -6.89 -0.54 8.34
C VAL A 114 -6.74 0.75 7.54
N GLY A 115 -7.11 1.90 8.12
CA GLY A 115 -6.92 3.23 7.53
C GLY A 115 -8.19 3.96 7.07
N LYS A 116 -9.37 3.56 7.56
CA LYS A 116 -10.67 4.21 7.27
C LYS A 116 -10.64 5.73 7.40
N SER A 117 -10.31 6.25 8.59
CA SER A 117 -10.25 7.70 8.86
C SER A 117 -9.21 8.41 7.97
N SER A 118 -8.10 7.73 7.67
CA SER A 118 -7.09 8.26 6.76
C SER A 118 -7.61 8.35 5.33
N ILE A 119 -8.40 7.37 4.86
CA ILE A 119 -9.08 7.41 3.56
C ILE A 119 -10.09 8.57 3.54
N ILE A 120 -10.91 8.73 4.58
CA ILE A 120 -11.85 9.85 4.70
C ILE A 120 -11.11 11.18 4.55
N ASN A 121 -10.03 11.38 5.31
CA ASN A 121 -9.25 12.61 5.25
C ASN A 121 -8.56 12.83 3.90
N MET A 122 -8.03 11.76 3.29
CA MET A 122 -7.46 11.82 1.94
C MET A 122 -8.51 12.19 0.90
N LEU A 123 -9.72 11.65 1.03
CA LEU A 123 -10.84 11.96 0.15
C LEU A 123 -11.30 13.40 0.37
N ARG A 124 -11.45 13.90 1.60
CA ARG A 124 -11.81 15.31 1.84
C ARG A 124 -10.85 16.28 1.16
N GLY A 125 -9.54 16.03 1.18
CA GLY A 125 -8.57 17.03 0.73
C GLY A 125 -8.40 18.17 1.74
N ARG A 126 -7.60 19.19 1.41
CA ARG A 126 -7.10 20.19 2.39
C ARG A 126 -8.12 21.26 2.83
N ARG A 127 -9.28 21.39 2.20
CA ARG A 127 -10.29 22.43 2.54
C ARG A 127 -11.71 21.96 2.28
N VAL A 128 -12.25 21.09 3.13
CA VAL A 128 -13.70 20.84 3.15
C VAL A 128 -14.22 21.15 4.52
N ALA A 129 -15.05 22.20 4.60
CA ALA A 129 -15.81 22.54 5.79
C ALA A 129 -16.54 21.28 6.27
N ALA A 130 -16.42 20.97 7.57
CA ALA A 130 -17.28 19.97 8.17
C ALA A 130 -18.73 20.47 8.00
N VAL A 131 -19.58 19.71 7.31
CA VAL A 131 -20.96 20.14 7.05
C VAL A 131 -21.84 19.66 8.21
N SER A 132 -22.81 20.52 8.54
CA SER A 132 -23.71 20.47 9.69
C SER A 132 -24.45 19.14 9.89
N SER A 133 -24.88 18.92 11.13
CA SER A 133 -25.85 17.91 11.51
C SER A 133 -27.15 18.10 10.73
N ARG A 134 -27.35 17.34 9.65
CA ARG A 134 -28.67 17.26 9.01
C ARG A 134 -29.68 16.64 9.99
N PRO A 135 -30.94 17.10 10.00
CA PRO A 135 -32.01 16.44 10.75
C PRO A 135 -32.09 14.95 10.38
N GLY A 136 -32.17 14.06 11.36
CA GLY A 136 -32.22 12.60 11.15
C GLY A 136 -30.92 11.83 11.42
N PHE A 137 -29.85 12.51 11.82
CA PHE A 137 -28.57 11.89 12.26
C PHE A 137 -28.41 12.03 13.78
N THR A 138 -28.21 10.89 14.47
CA THR A 138 -28.00 10.86 15.94
C THR A 138 -26.65 11.47 16.33
N ARG A 139 -26.52 12.01 17.56
CA ARG A 139 -25.26 12.56 18.10
C ARG A 139 -24.10 11.58 17.88
N GLY A 140 -23.14 11.97 17.03
CA GLY A 140 -21.95 11.17 16.68
C GLY A 140 -21.95 10.59 15.26
N GLU A 141 -23.08 10.54 14.55
CA GLU A 141 -23.14 10.19 13.12
C GLU A 141 -23.05 11.47 12.28
N GLN A 142 -22.14 11.52 11.31
CA GLN A 142 -21.89 12.72 10.52
C GLN A 142 -21.87 12.42 9.03
N LEU A 143 -22.47 13.31 8.24
CA LEU A 143 -22.30 13.33 6.78
C LEU A 143 -21.19 14.31 6.43
N VAL A 144 -20.05 13.77 6.04
CA VAL A 144 -18.88 14.53 5.65
C VAL A 144 -18.95 14.78 4.14
N LYS A 145 -19.12 16.04 3.74
CA LYS A 145 -19.02 16.40 2.32
C LYS A 145 -17.60 16.16 1.82
N VAL A 146 -17.46 15.53 0.66
CA VAL A 146 -16.16 15.27 0.00
C VAL A 146 -16.06 16.04 -1.32
N SER A 147 -17.17 16.18 -2.02
CA SER A 147 -17.36 17.06 -3.17
C SER A 147 -18.87 17.38 -3.32
N SER A 148 -19.27 18.09 -4.37
CA SER A 148 -20.69 18.26 -4.72
C SER A 148 -21.40 16.92 -4.94
N ASN A 149 -20.69 15.91 -5.44
CA ASN A 149 -21.24 14.63 -5.87
C ASN A 149 -21.05 13.48 -4.88
N ILE A 150 -20.29 13.68 -3.79
CA ILE A 150 -19.95 12.61 -2.83
C ILE A 150 -20.06 13.13 -1.40
N TYR A 151 -20.80 12.40 -0.57
CA TYR A 151 -20.79 12.50 0.89
C TYR A 151 -20.29 11.18 1.48
N ILE A 152 -19.54 11.26 2.57
CA ILE A 152 -19.18 10.10 3.39
C ILE A 152 -20.09 10.08 4.60
N TYR A 153 -20.72 8.94 4.83
CA TYR A 153 -21.41 8.64 6.08
C TYR A 153 -20.39 8.11 7.09
N ASP A 154 -19.93 8.99 7.98
CA ASP A 154 -18.93 8.66 9.00
C ASP A 154 -19.64 8.20 10.28
N THR A 155 -19.36 6.97 10.67
CA THR A 155 -19.74 6.42 11.98
C THR A 155 -18.47 6.13 12.78
N PRO A 156 -18.33 6.64 14.01
CA PRO A 156 -17.17 6.40 14.84
C PRO A 156 -16.90 4.90 15.00
N GLY A 157 -15.68 4.50 14.60
CA GLY A 157 -15.06 3.19 14.77
C GLY A 157 -15.98 2.03 15.13
N VAL A 158 -16.69 1.46 14.14
CA VAL A 158 -17.40 0.20 14.36
C VAL A 158 -16.37 -0.92 14.50
N ILE A 159 -16.26 -1.49 15.69
CA ILE A 159 -15.42 -2.65 15.95
C ILE A 159 -16.21 -3.88 15.53
N ILE A 160 -15.72 -4.58 14.53
CA ILE A 160 -16.29 -5.84 14.09
C ILE A 160 -15.85 -6.90 15.11
N PRO A 161 -16.80 -7.55 15.80
CA PRO A 161 -16.50 -8.50 16.84
C PRO A 161 -15.91 -9.77 16.21
N GLU A 162 -14.63 -10.00 16.50
CA GLU A 162 -13.81 -11.12 16.04
C GLU A 162 -12.92 -11.62 17.17
N SER A 163 -12.23 -12.74 16.97
CA SER A 163 -11.30 -13.25 17.97
C SER A 163 -10.16 -12.25 18.25
N PRO A 164 -9.70 -12.12 19.51
CA PRO A 164 -8.57 -11.27 19.85
C PRO A 164 -7.34 -11.52 18.99
N GLU A 165 -7.07 -12.77 18.63
CA GLU A 165 -5.91 -13.18 17.82
C GLU A 165 -6.04 -12.66 16.39
N LYS A 166 -7.21 -12.82 15.74
CA LYS A 166 -7.46 -12.29 14.39
C LYS A 166 -7.36 -10.77 14.37
N LEU A 167 -7.99 -10.11 15.35
CA LEU A 167 -7.88 -8.67 15.51
C LEU A 167 -6.42 -8.25 15.76
N ALA A 168 -5.65 -9.05 16.50
CA ALA A 168 -4.26 -8.75 16.78
C ALA A 168 -3.39 -8.77 15.53
N LEU A 169 -3.56 -9.79 14.67
CA LEU A 169 -2.89 -9.92 13.38
C LEU A 169 -3.20 -8.73 12.46
N LEU A 170 -4.43 -8.21 12.50
CA LEU A 170 -4.87 -7.07 11.69
C LEU A 170 -4.41 -5.70 12.23
N GLY A 171 -3.73 -5.65 13.37
CA GLY A 171 -3.41 -4.37 13.99
C GLY A 171 -4.56 -3.75 14.78
N ALA A 172 -5.61 -4.50 15.05
CA ALA A 172 -6.92 -4.01 15.48
C ALA A 172 -7.26 -4.30 16.96
N TYR A 173 -6.34 -4.90 17.72
CA TYR A 173 -6.53 -5.24 19.13
C TYR A 173 -5.49 -4.53 20.01
N PRO A 174 -5.85 -3.95 21.18
CA PRO A 174 -4.87 -3.35 22.07
C PRO A 174 -3.82 -4.37 22.51
N ILE A 175 -2.55 -4.11 22.21
CA ILE A 175 -1.43 -5.04 22.49
C ILE A 175 -1.36 -5.32 23.99
N GLU A 176 -1.62 -4.31 24.81
CA GLU A 176 -1.63 -4.35 26.28
C GLU A 176 -2.61 -5.40 26.83
N LYS A 177 -3.68 -5.70 26.09
CA LYS A 177 -4.74 -6.63 26.50
C LYS A 177 -4.56 -8.05 25.98
N LEU A 178 -3.52 -8.31 25.18
CA LEU A 178 -3.25 -9.65 24.67
C LEU A 178 -2.74 -10.54 25.81
N ARG A 179 -3.37 -11.71 25.95
CA ARG A 179 -2.95 -12.74 26.93
C ARG A 179 -1.70 -13.48 26.48
N GLU A 180 -1.58 -13.75 25.18
CA GLU A 180 -0.48 -14.52 24.59
C GLU A 180 0.14 -13.73 23.41
N PRO A 181 0.80 -12.59 23.67
CA PRO A 181 1.38 -11.77 22.61
C PRO A 181 2.47 -12.51 21.80
N GLU A 182 3.19 -13.46 22.40
CA GLU A 182 4.23 -14.27 21.77
C GLU A 182 3.68 -15.06 20.58
N LYS A 183 2.56 -15.79 20.78
CA LYS A 183 1.92 -16.57 19.72
C LYS A 183 1.50 -15.71 18.53
N VAL A 184 1.05 -14.48 18.78
CA VAL A 184 0.66 -13.55 17.71
C VAL A 184 1.90 -13.00 17.00
N ALA A 185 2.93 -12.63 17.76
CA ALA A 185 4.20 -12.13 17.21
C ALA A 185 4.87 -13.18 16.33
N GLU A 186 4.92 -14.43 16.76
CA GLU A 186 5.48 -15.56 15.99
C GLU A 186 4.74 -15.75 14.67
N LYS A 187 3.41 -15.78 14.68
CA LYS A 187 2.60 -15.84 13.45
C LYS A 187 2.87 -14.68 12.49
N ILE A 188 3.19 -13.49 13.00
CA ILE A 188 3.57 -12.34 12.17
C ILE A 188 4.97 -12.53 11.60
N LEU A 189 5.94 -12.97 12.41
CA LEU A 189 7.31 -13.25 11.98
C LEU A 189 7.33 -14.35 10.91
N GLU A 190 6.57 -15.43 11.08
CA GLU A 190 6.43 -16.52 10.09
C GLU A 190 5.90 -16.04 8.73
N LYS A 191 5.05 -15.02 8.72
CA LYS A 191 4.52 -14.42 7.47
C LYS A 191 5.55 -13.56 6.73
N ILE A 192 6.62 -13.15 7.39
CA ILE A 192 7.61 -12.20 6.83
C ILE A 192 8.83 -12.99 6.34
N PRO A 193 9.32 -12.72 5.11
CA PRO A 193 10.54 -13.35 4.62
C PRO A 193 11.71 -13.19 5.60
N LYS A 194 12.42 -14.30 5.88
CA LYS A 194 13.51 -14.35 6.88
C LYS A 194 14.58 -13.30 6.61
N GLU A 195 14.90 -13.05 5.34
CA GLU A 195 15.88 -12.06 4.90
C GLU A 195 15.49 -10.65 5.33
N LEU A 196 14.19 -10.33 5.31
CA LEU A 196 13.69 -9.03 5.74
C LEU A 196 13.79 -8.88 7.27
N LEU A 197 13.46 -9.92 8.02
CA LEU A 197 13.61 -9.92 9.48
C LEU A 197 15.07 -9.72 9.89
N LEU A 198 15.99 -10.44 9.24
CA LEU A 198 17.43 -10.30 9.46
C LEU A 198 17.94 -8.90 9.11
N GLN A 199 17.34 -8.19 8.17
CA GLN A 199 17.77 -6.81 7.88
C GLN A 199 17.18 -5.78 8.85
N VAL A 200 15.91 -5.93 9.20
CA VAL A 200 15.21 -4.98 10.07
C VAL A 200 15.68 -5.12 11.51
N TYR A 201 15.84 -6.37 11.97
CA TYR A 201 16.17 -6.67 13.34
C TYR A 201 17.54 -7.33 13.54
N GLY A 202 18.17 -7.85 12.49
CA GLY A 202 19.40 -8.67 12.62
C GLY A 202 19.15 -10.05 13.23
N SER A 203 17.88 -10.46 13.33
CA SER A 203 17.42 -11.73 13.92
C SER A 203 16.06 -12.07 13.31
N SER A 204 15.71 -13.36 13.29
CA SER A 204 14.49 -13.85 12.62
C SER A 204 13.50 -14.56 13.54
N THR A 205 13.95 -15.00 14.72
CA THR A 205 13.08 -15.66 15.70
C THR A 205 12.82 -14.76 16.90
N LEU A 206 11.72 -15.01 17.60
CA LEU A 206 11.36 -14.23 18.78
C LEU A 206 12.40 -14.39 19.91
N ASP A 207 12.96 -15.59 20.09
CA ASP A 207 13.98 -15.88 21.11
C ASP A 207 15.30 -15.15 20.84
N GLU A 208 15.74 -15.10 19.57
CA GLU A 208 16.90 -14.29 19.16
C GLU A 208 16.68 -12.81 19.43
N LEU A 209 15.47 -12.30 19.13
CA LEU A 209 15.10 -10.90 19.36
C LEU A 209 15.08 -10.54 20.84
N ALA A 210 14.53 -11.42 21.68
CA ALA A 210 14.48 -11.23 23.13
C ALA A 210 15.89 -11.14 23.71
N SER A 211 16.77 -12.07 23.31
CA SER A 211 18.18 -12.10 23.71
C SER A 211 18.92 -10.83 23.24
N LYS A 212 18.76 -10.47 21.96
CA LYS A 212 19.43 -9.31 21.36
C LYS A 212 19.01 -7.98 21.98
N TRP A 213 17.74 -7.84 22.35
CA TRP A 213 17.23 -6.61 22.97
C TRP A 213 17.32 -6.61 24.49
N ASN A 214 17.92 -7.63 25.09
CA ASN A 214 18.04 -7.80 26.54
C ASN A 214 16.69 -7.61 27.27
N MET A 215 15.67 -8.36 26.83
CA MET A 215 14.32 -8.31 27.38
C MET A 215 13.66 -9.69 27.42
N THR A 216 12.54 -9.79 28.14
CA THR A 216 11.74 -11.02 28.15
C THR A 216 11.13 -11.31 26.78
N ARG A 217 10.81 -12.58 26.52
CA ARG A 217 10.14 -13.01 25.28
C ARG A 217 8.81 -12.28 25.06
N GLU A 218 8.03 -12.09 26.12
CA GLU A 218 6.78 -11.32 26.09
C GLU A 218 7.02 -9.85 25.69
N ALA A 219 8.02 -9.19 26.28
CA ALA A 219 8.36 -7.81 25.97
C ALA A 219 8.83 -7.65 24.51
N ALA A 220 9.64 -8.59 24.02
CA ALA A 220 10.05 -8.65 22.62
C ALA A 220 8.84 -8.83 21.70
N ALA A 221 7.91 -9.71 22.05
CA ALA A 221 6.69 -9.93 21.27
C ALA A 221 5.85 -8.67 21.17
N ARG A 222 5.62 -7.98 22.30
CA ARG A 222 4.89 -6.70 22.32
C ARG A 222 5.58 -5.63 21.46
N LYS A 223 6.91 -5.59 21.45
CA LYS A 223 7.69 -4.68 20.59
C LYS A 223 7.53 -5.01 19.10
N VAL A 224 7.63 -6.29 18.72
CA VAL A 224 7.36 -6.76 17.33
C VAL A 224 5.94 -6.37 16.90
N LEU A 225 4.95 -6.64 17.75
CA LEU A 225 3.56 -6.25 17.51
C LEU A 225 3.42 -4.74 17.34
N GLN A 226 4.11 -3.94 18.14
CA GLN A 226 4.06 -2.48 18.04
C GLN A 226 4.65 -1.98 16.70
N ASP A 227 5.76 -2.56 16.25
CA ASP A 227 6.36 -2.25 14.96
C ASP A 227 5.47 -2.68 13.78
N TRP A 228 4.82 -3.84 13.90
CA TRP A 228 3.78 -4.29 12.96
C TRP A 228 2.63 -3.30 12.89
N TYR A 229 2.08 -2.87 14.03
CA TYR A 229 0.91 -1.96 14.08
C TYR A 229 1.24 -0.60 13.47
N ARG A 230 2.46 -0.12 13.67
CA ARG A 230 2.98 1.14 13.12
C ARG A 230 3.36 1.05 11.63
N GLY A 231 3.35 -0.15 11.04
CA GLY A 231 3.79 -0.37 9.66
C GLY A 231 5.30 -0.13 9.48
N ARG A 232 6.09 -0.33 10.54
CA ARG A 232 7.57 -0.44 10.45
C ARG A 232 7.99 -1.82 9.93
N LEU A 233 7.13 -2.81 10.16
CA LEU A 233 7.25 -4.16 9.67
C LEU A 233 6.17 -4.41 8.59
N GLY A 234 6.59 -4.97 7.46
CA GLY A 234 5.76 -5.28 6.29
C GLY A 234 6.33 -6.47 5.53
N LEU A 235 5.74 -6.80 4.39
CA LEU A 235 6.14 -7.93 3.54
C LEU A 235 7.09 -7.52 2.40
N ASP A 236 7.40 -6.23 2.24
CA ASP A 236 8.21 -5.73 1.12
C ASP A 236 9.60 -5.23 1.54
N PHE A 237 10.62 -5.85 0.94
CA PHE A 237 12.05 -5.51 1.04
C PHE A 237 12.41 -4.21 0.30
N GLN A 238 11.70 -3.85 -0.78
CA GLN A 238 12.21 -2.84 -1.72
C GLN A 238 11.98 -1.38 -1.28
N ARG A 239 11.04 -1.09 -0.37
CA ARG A 239 10.69 0.30 -0.06
C ARG A 239 11.47 0.94 1.09
N ALA A 240 11.82 0.23 2.16
CA ALA A 240 12.36 0.90 3.36
C ALA A 240 13.84 1.31 3.21
N ALA A 241 14.70 0.43 2.67
CA ALA A 241 16.14 0.67 2.55
C ALA A 241 16.50 1.52 1.33
N ALA A 242 15.88 1.23 0.17
CA ALA A 242 16.09 2.00 -1.05
C ALA A 242 15.55 3.43 -0.91
N TRP A 243 14.35 3.65 -0.36
CA TRP A 243 13.78 5.00 -0.27
C TRP A 243 14.49 5.92 0.71
N LYS A 244 15.17 5.40 1.74
CA LYS A 244 15.98 6.23 2.64
C LYS A 244 17.20 6.82 1.91
N LYS A 245 17.84 6.01 1.05
CA LYS A 245 18.96 6.44 0.19
C LYS A 245 18.48 7.32 -0.99
N ILE A 246 17.38 6.96 -1.63
CA ILE A 246 16.75 7.70 -2.73
C ILE A 246 16.22 9.07 -2.26
N ARG A 247 15.53 9.15 -1.12
CA ARG A 247 15.02 10.42 -0.57
C ARG A 247 16.12 11.44 -0.29
N ALA A 248 17.30 10.99 0.09
CA ALA A 248 18.45 11.86 0.31
C ALA A 248 19.01 12.46 -1.00
N LEU A 249 18.76 11.81 -2.14
CA LEU A 249 19.34 12.16 -3.44
C LEU A 249 18.42 12.99 -4.35
N PHE A 250 17.09 12.94 -4.19
CA PHE A 250 16.13 13.48 -5.16
C PHE A 250 15.24 14.64 -4.66
N HIS A 251 15.72 15.49 -3.76
CA HIS A 251 14.92 16.61 -3.23
C HIS A 251 14.33 17.57 -4.30
N PRO A 252 14.92 17.78 -5.50
CA PRO A 252 14.34 18.70 -6.51
C PRO A 252 13.53 18.05 -7.66
N ALA A 253 13.85 16.83 -8.12
CA ALA A 253 13.30 16.26 -9.38
C ALA A 253 12.00 15.44 -9.20
N ARG A 254 11.27 15.69 -8.11
CA ARG A 254 10.24 14.82 -7.54
C ARG A 254 9.01 14.61 -8.42
N HIS A 255 8.60 15.61 -9.20
CA HIS A 255 7.30 15.57 -9.87
C HIS A 255 7.33 14.81 -11.20
N ASP A 256 8.40 15.00 -11.97
CA ASP A 256 8.48 14.52 -13.35
C ASP A 256 8.68 13.00 -13.42
N ILE A 257 9.51 12.44 -12.53
CA ILE A 257 9.76 11.00 -12.46
C ILE A 257 8.51 10.27 -11.95
N GLU A 258 7.83 10.78 -10.92
CA GLU A 258 6.62 10.14 -10.39
C GLU A 258 5.48 10.10 -11.42
N GLN A 259 5.34 11.13 -12.25
CA GLN A 259 4.31 11.20 -13.29
C GLN A 259 4.57 10.22 -14.44
N LEU A 260 5.82 10.18 -14.92
CA LEU A 260 6.29 9.29 -15.99
C LEU A 260 6.15 7.82 -15.60
N LEU A 261 6.28 7.53 -14.29
CA LEU A 261 6.16 6.19 -13.77
C LEU A 261 4.71 5.68 -13.70
N LEU A 262 3.71 6.56 -13.68
CA LEU A 262 2.31 6.22 -13.40
C LEU A 262 1.44 6.02 -14.64
N ASP A 263 1.84 6.55 -15.80
CA ASP A 263 1.06 6.50 -17.05
C ASP A 263 1.28 5.19 -17.86
N TYR A 264 2.13 4.29 -17.38
CA TYR A 264 2.66 3.15 -18.13
C TYR A 264 1.92 1.81 -17.88
N LYS A 265 1.68 0.99 -18.93
CA LYS A 265 0.79 -0.22 -18.90
C LYS A 265 1.37 -1.53 -19.52
N GLY A 266 2.64 -1.89 -19.30
CA GLY A 266 3.31 -3.06 -19.95
C GLY A 266 3.57 -4.35 -19.11
N PRO A 267 3.84 -5.56 -19.71
CA PRO A 267 4.25 -6.84 -19.06
C PRO A 267 5.68 -7.01 -18.44
N LEU A 268 6.12 -8.27 -18.23
CA LEU A 268 6.96 -8.78 -17.11
C LEU A 268 8.46 -9.12 -17.42
N LEU A 269 9.02 -8.70 -18.56
CA LEU A 269 10.35 -9.15 -19.07
C LEU A 269 11.59 -8.63 -18.29
N ALA A 270 11.44 -7.67 -17.36
CA ALA A 270 12.55 -6.93 -16.75
C ALA A 270 13.43 -7.73 -15.77
N ARG A 271 12.94 -8.85 -15.22
CA ARG A 271 13.63 -9.61 -14.16
C ARG A 271 14.88 -10.35 -14.67
N GLU A 272 14.90 -10.81 -15.92
CA GLU A 272 16.02 -11.56 -16.49
C GLU A 272 17.20 -10.66 -16.84
N ILE A 273 16.92 -9.44 -17.33
CA ILE A 273 17.93 -8.41 -17.62
C ILE A 273 18.62 -7.94 -16.33
N TYR A 274 17.88 -7.84 -15.22
CA TYR A 274 18.42 -7.50 -13.90
C TYR A 274 19.53 -8.45 -13.44
N TYR A 275 19.28 -9.78 -13.49
CA TYR A 275 20.27 -10.78 -13.07
C TYR A 275 21.45 -10.89 -14.05
N TYR A 276 21.25 -10.49 -15.30
CA TYR A 276 22.31 -10.47 -16.31
C TYR A 276 23.28 -9.29 -16.12
N LEU A 277 22.77 -8.06 -15.91
CA LEU A 277 23.61 -6.86 -15.89
C LEU A 277 24.31 -6.61 -14.54
N LEU A 278 23.64 -6.87 -13.42
CA LEU A 278 24.14 -6.50 -12.08
C LEU A 278 25.52 -7.11 -11.72
N PRO A 279 25.80 -8.40 -12.02
CA PRO A 279 27.10 -9.00 -11.73
C PRO A 279 28.23 -8.50 -12.64
N ARG A 280 27.90 -7.80 -13.75
CA ARG A 280 28.85 -7.39 -14.80
C ARG A 280 29.24 -5.91 -14.72
N VAL A 281 28.64 -5.15 -13.80
CA VAL A 281 28.96 -3.73 -13.60
C VAL A 281 30.41 -3.60 -13.13
N PRO A 282 31.27 -2.82 -13.83
CA PRO A 282 32.64 -2.61 -13.41
C PRO A 282 32.71 -2.03 -11.99
N SER A 283 33.59 -2.56 -11.15
CA SER A 283 33.70 -2.19 -9.73
C SER A 283 34.03 -0.70 -9.51
N ASN A 284 34.74 -0.08 -10.44
CA ASN A 284 35.02 1.37 -10.48
C ASN A 284 33.80 2.23 -10.81
N LEU A 285 32.72 1.63 -11.33
CA LEU A 285 31.47 2.28 -11.73
C LEU A 285 30.27 1.90 -10.83
N ALA A 286 30.50 1.09 -9.79
CA ALA A 286 29.47 0.34 -9.06
C ALA A 286 28.62 1.12 -8.02
N GLU A 287 28.68 2.46 -7.97
CA GLU A 287 27.84 3.25 -7.06
C GLU A 287 26.41 3.44 -7.63
N ILE A 288 25.64 2.36 -7.73
CA ILE A 288 24.23 2.39 -8.14
C ILE A 288 23.37 2.72 -6.91
N ILE A 289 22.54 3.77 -6.94
CA ILE A 289 21.76 4.19 -5.76
C ILE A 289 20.23 3.97 -5.85
N ALA A 290 19.66 3.55 -6.98
CA ALA A 290 18.20 3.33 -7.04
C ALA A 290 17.77 2.63 -8.31
N TYR A 291 16.67 1.86 -8.25
CA TYR A 291 15.92 1.44 -9.42
C TYR A 291 14.42 1.44 -9.10
N VAL A 292 13.58 1.80 -10.08
CA VAL A 292 12.11 1.68 -10.00
C VAL A 292 11.61 0.80 -11.13
N GLN A 293 10.86 -0.25 -10.78
CA GLN A 293 10.26 -1.20 -11.72
C GLN A 293 8.95 -0.67 -12.29
N LEU A 294 8.82 -0.67 -13.62
CA LEU A 294 7.55 -0.47 -14.31
C LEU A 294 7.43 -1.30 -15.58
N GLY A 295 6.50 -2.25 -15.56
CA GLY A 295 6.07 -3.03 -16.74
C GLY A 295 7.18 -3.29 -17.76
N ASP A 296 6.91 -3.05 -19.05
CA ASP A 296 7.97 -3.05 -20.06
C ASP A 296 8.77 -1.74 -20.02
N TYR A 297 9.71 -1.67 -19.08
CA TYR A 297 10.93 -0.85 -19.09
C TYR A 297 10.88 0.55 -18.48
N ILE A 298 11.61 0.74 -17.36
CA ILE A 298 12.45 1.91 -17.02
C ILE A 298 13.59 1.35 -16.15
N VAL A 299 14.86 1.68 -16.43
CA VAL A 299 16.01 1.44 -15.51
C VAL A 299 16.67 2.79 -15.23
N ALA A 300 16.35 3.40 -14.10
CA ALA A 300 17.11 4.56 -13.65
C ALA A 300 18.43 4.08 -13.04
N VAL A 301 19.57 4.59 -13.51
CA VAL A 301 20.88 4.32 -12.89
C VAL A 301 21.46 5.65 -12.44
N LEU A 302 21.66 5.77 -11.13
CA LEU A 302 22.33 6.92 -10.54
C LEU A 302 23.83 6.76 -10.73
N VAL A 303 24.47 7.71 -11.42
CA VAL A 303 25.90 7.70 -11.73
C VAL A 303 26.48 9.06 -11.36
N LYS A 304 27.66 9.11 -10.72
CA LYS A 304 28.36 10.39 -10.50
C LYS A 304 28.69 11.05 -11.85
N PRO A 305 28.62 12.39 -11.98
CA PRO A 305 28.82 13.07 -13.26
C PRO A 305 30.12 12.70 -14.00
N ARG A 306 31.19 12.43 -13.26
CA ARG A 306 32.50 12.03 -13.83
C ARG A 306 32.51 10.65 -14.51
N PHE A 307 31.57 9.77 -14.16
CA PHE A 307 31.47 8.41 -14.68
C PHE A 307 30.33 8.24 -15.70
N LEU A 308 29.62 9.33 -16.02
CA LEU A 308 28.44 9.33 -16.87
C LEU A 308 28.72 8.76 -18.27
N LEU A 309 29.81 9.23 -18.88
CA LEU A 309 30.22 8.83 -20.24
C LEU A 309 30.66 7.36 -20.30
N GLU A 310 31.42 6.90 -19.30
CA GLU A 310 31.90 5.52 -19.20
C GLU A 310 30.74 4.55 -18.97
N MET A 311 29.83 4.89 -18.06
CA MET A 311 28.66 4.07 -17.78
C MET A 311 27.74 3.96 -18.99
N LYS A 312 27.52 5.08 -19.71
CA LYS A 312 26.72 5.09 -20.95
C LYS A 312 27.30 4.14 -21.99
N LYS A 313 28.61 4.25 -22.28
CA LYS A 313 29.31 3.40 -23.26
C LYS A 313 29.27 1.92 -22.87
N TRP A 314 29.56 1.60 -21.61
CA TRP A 314 29.52 0.22 -21.13
C TRP A 314 28.11 -0.38 -21.24
N LEU A 315 27.08 0.38 -20.85
CA LEU A 315 25.68 -0.05 -20.97
C LEU A 315 25.25 -0.26 -22.41
N GLU A 316 25.58 0.66 -23.32
CA GLU A 316 25.28 0.51 -24.75
C GLU A 316 25.89 -0.79 -25.30
N GLN A 317 27.15 -1.09 -24.94
CA GLN A 317 27.83 -2.34 -25.34
C GLN A 317 27.18 -3.60 -24.77
N GLU A 318 26.78 -3.62 -23.50
CA GLU A 318 26.11 -4.78 -22.90
C GLU A 318 24.70 -4.99 -23.46
N LEU A 319 23.98 -3.91 -23.78
CA LEU A 319 22.65 -3.98 -24.39
C LEU A 319 22.71 -4.40 -25.87
N GLU A 320 23.75 -3.99 -26.61
CA GLU A 320 24.00 -4.41 -27.98
C GLU A 320 24.24 -5.93 -28.07
N LYS A 321 25.01 -6.50 -27.13
CA LYS A 321 25.21 -7.96 -27.01
C LYS A 321 23.89 -8.72 -26.80
N LEU A 322 22.87 -8.08 -26.22
CA LEU A 322 21.55 -8.67 -26.01
C LEU A 322 20.62 -8.53 -27.23
N GLY A 323 21.09 -7.93 -28.34
CA GLY A 323 20.36 -7.82 -29.61
C GLY A 323 19.09 -6.98 -29.53
N LYS A 324 19.02 -6.06 -28.56
CA LYS A 324 17.80 -5.37 -28.16
C LYS A 324 18.15 -3.93 -27.80
N TYR A 325 17.86 -2.95 -28.67
CA TYR A 325 17.94 -1.52 -28.30
C TYR A 325 17.28 -0.55 -29.31
N SER A 326 16.91 0.66 -28.83
CA SER A 326 16.55 1.82 -29.67
C SER A 326 17.08 3.20 -29.20
N LYS A 327 17.19 3.55 -27.89
CA LYS A 327 17.85 4.81 -27.42
C LYS A 327 18.21 4.86 -25.90
N VAL A 328 19.24 5.63 -25.53
CA VAL A 328 19.71 5.98 -24.17
C VAL A 328 19.64 7.50 -24.09
N GLU A 329 18.87 8.02 -23.13
CA GLU A 329 18.72 9.46 -22.93
C GLU A 329 19.20 9.90 -21.53
N GLU A 330 19.73 11.12 -21.47
CA GLU A 330 20.23 11.75 -20.26
C GLU A 330 19.16 12.74 -19.75
N PHE A 331 18.89 12.75 -18.44
CA PHE A 331 17.92 13.67 -17.83
C PHE A 331 18.52 14.37 -16.61
N GLY A 332 18.37 15.70 -16.54
CA GLY A 332 18.56 16.49 -15.31
C GLY A 332 19.53 17.67 -15.43
N ASP A 333 19.21 18.75 -14.72
CA ASP A 333 20.03 19.96 -14.64
C ASP A 333 20.77 20.04 -13.27
N LYS A 334 22.09 20.20 -13.33
CA LYS A 334 23.05 20.40 -12.21
C LYS A 334 23.40 19.24 -11.26
N GLN A 335 22.71 18.09 -11.29
CA GLN A 335 23.23 16.78 -10.86
C GLN A 335 22.77 15.76 -11.91
N LYS A 336 23.61 15.51 -12.92
CA LYS A 336 23.19 14.74 -14.10
C LYS A 336 22.94 13.27 -13.73
N PHE A 337 21.72 12.81 -13.93
CA PHE A 337 21.31 11.42 -13.75
C PHE A 337 21.15 10.74 -15.13
N ILE A 338 21.31 9.42 -15.21
CA ILE A 338 20.91 8.66 -16.41
C ILE A 338 19.59 7.96 -16.10
N VAL A 339 18.57 8.24 -16.91
CA VAL A 339 17.31 7.51 -16.88
C VAL A 339 17.25 6.69 -18.16
N LEU A 340 17.46 5.37 -18.06
CA LEU A 340 17.37 4.49 -19.22
C LEU A 340 15.91 4.17 -19.49
N VAL A 341 15.47 4.47 -20.71
CA VAL A 341 14.16 4.09 -21.23
C VAL A 341 14.40 3.14 -22.40
N TYR A 342 13.91 1.91 -22.31
CA TYR A 342 14.02 0.95 -23.41
C TYR A 342 12.66 0.81 -24.11
N LYS A 343 12.67 0.70 -25.44
CA LYS A 343 11.51 0.30 -26.26
C LYS A 343 11.95 -0.81 -27.22
N LYS A 344 11.15 -1.89 -27.34
CA LYS A 344 11.41 -2.99 -28.30
C LYS A 344 11.24 -2.47 -29.73
N ALA A 345 12.13 -2.86 -30.64
CA ALA A 345 11.98 -2.59 -32.07
C ALA A 345 10.67 -3.23 -32.60
N GLY A 346 9.84 -2.42 -33.29
CA GLY A 346 8.63 -2.88 -34.00
C GLY A 346 7.26 -2.57 -33.36
N ALA A 347 7.17 -1.82 -32.26
CA ALA A 347 5.89 -1.40 -31.70
C ALA A 347 5.54 0.04 -32.11
N TRP A 348 4.67 0.18 -33.13
CA TRP A 348 3.96 1.43 -33.42
C TRP A 348 2.75 1.55 -32.50
#